data_AF-A0AAE4CZ25-F1
#
_entry.id   AF-A0AAE4CZ25-F1
#
_cell.length_a   1.000
_cell.length_b   1.000
_cell.length_c   1.000
_cell.angle_alpha   90.00
_cell.angle_beta   90.00
_cell.angle_gamma   90.00
#
_symmetry.space_group_name_H-M   'P 1'
#
loop_
_entity.id
_entity.type
_entity.pdbx_description
1 polymer ?
#
loop_
_entity_poly.entity_id
_entity_poly.type
_entity_poly.pdbx_seq_one_letter_code
_entity_poly.pdbx_strand_id
1 'polypeptide(L)'
;MRPYDEVRAVLAAPGPPAAEALAALGRLPALRAELDAAEAALIEAARDGGAGWSAIASALGLSSRQAGEQRLARLRRRIAACQHSVDTPLGDLVEAVSAAGAAIAADPGWDDRHPAAALVRQCLGIAAGLRVSDPPGGLYSLVSDVLNDLRGWDEATLPDAQRAAMARLRSAAREAGVRPG
;
A
#
# COMPACT_ATOMS: atom_id res chain seq x y z
N MET A 1 -6.49 7.40 -14.37
CA MET A 1 -7.78 6.68 -14.39
C MET A 1 -8.17 6.46 -12.94
N ARG A 2 -9.40 6.79 -12.49
CA ARG A 2 -9.75 6.58 -11.07
C ARG A 2 -9.86 5.08 -10.83
N PRO A 3 -9.49 4.54 -9.65
CA PRO A 3 -9.53 3.08 -9.40
C PRO A 3 -10.92 2.45 -9.65
N TYR A 4 -11.99 3.26 -9.57
CA TYR A 4 -13.35 2.85 -9.87
C TYR A 4 -13.59 2.64 -11.36
N ASP A 5 -12.97 3.45 -12.23
CA ASP A 5 -13.08 3.30 -13.68
C ASP A 5 -12.48 1.96 -14.14
N GLU A 6 -11.42 1.49 -13.49
CA GLU A 6 -10.79 0.19 -13.75
C GLU A 6 -11.69 -0.97 -13.36
N VAL A 7 -12.31 -0.93 -12.17
CA VAL A 7 -13.27 -1.95 -11.74
C VAL A 7 -14.51 -1.92 -12.65
N ARG A 8 -15.00 -0.74 -13.03
CA ARG A 8 -16.12 -0.58 -13.95
C ARG A 8 -15.82 -1.16 -15.34
N ALA A 9 -14.60 -0.98 -15.83
CA ALA A 9 -14.18 -1.55 -17.12
C ALA A 9 -14.20 -3.09 -17.10
N VAL A 10 -13.69 -3.72 -16.03
CA VAL A 10 -13.73 -5.19 -15.87
C VAL A 10 -15.17 -5.70 -15.79
N LEU A 11 -16.05 -5.00 -15.08
CA LEU A 11 -17.47 -5.37 -14.97
C LEU A 11 -18.25 -5.19 -16.28
N ALA A 12 -17.85 -4.26 -17.13
CA ALA A 12 -18.48 -4.03 -18.42
C ALA A 12 -18.08 -5.06 -19.49
N ALA A 13 -16.98 -5.78 -19.27
CA ALA A 13 -16.54 -6.84 -20.18
C ALA A 13 -17.45 -8.08 -20.04
N PRO A 14 -17.97 -8.64 -21.14
CA PRO A 14 -18.70 -9.91 -21.09
C PRO A 14 -17.72 -11.06 -20.83
N GLY A 15 -17.78 -11.65 -19.64
CA GLY A 15 -16.91 -12.76 -19.24
C GLY A 15 -15.45 -12.34 -19.08
N PRO A 16 -15.12 -11.44 -18.15
CA PRO A 16 -13.75 -11.00 -17.94
C PRO A 16 -12.86 -12.20 -17.57
N PRO A 17 -11.60 -12.24 -18.01
CA PRO A 17 -10.64 -13.25 -17.57
C PRO A 17 -10.59 -13.33 -16.04
N ALA A 18 -10.49 -14.54 -15.50
CA ALA A 18 -10.51 -14.75 -14.04
C ALA A 18 -9.44 -13.91 -13.31
N ALA A 19 -8.26 -13.74 -13.90
CA ALA A 19 -7.18 -12.91 -13.36
C ALA A 19 -7.59 -11.42 -13.25
N GLU A 20 -8.31 -10.89 -14.24
CA GLU A 20 -8.78 -9.49 -14.23
C GLU A 20 -9.91 -9.30 -13.20
N ALA A 21 -10.82 -10.27 -13.10
CA ALA A 21 -11.87 -10.26 -12.08
C ALA A 21 -11.29 -10.32 -10.66
N LEU A 22 -10.29 -11.17 -10.41
CA LEU A 22 -9.58 -11.25 -9.14
C LEU A 22 -8.80 -9.96 -8.83
N ALA A 23 -8.12 -9.39 -9.81
CA ALA A 23 -7.44 -8.10 -9.67
C ALA A 23 -8.44 -6.96 -9.35
N ALA A 24 -9.62 -6.95 -9.97
CA ALA A 24 -10.68 -5.99 -9.67
C ALA A 24 -11.24 -6.17 -8.25
N LEU A 25 -11.44 -7.42 -7.79
CA LEU A 25 -11.84 -7.72 -6.41
C LEU A 25 -10.80 -7.21 -5.41
N GLY A 26 -9.51 -7.39 -5.70
CA GLY A 26 -8.40 -6.88 -4.87
C GLY A 26 -8.36 -5.36 -4.74
N ARG A 27 -9.00 -4.61 -5.65
CA ARG A 27 -9.13 -3.14 -5.59
C ARG A 27 -10.31 -2.65 -4.75
N LEU A 28 -11.30 -3.49 -4.47
CA LEU A 28 -12.50 -3.09 -3.72
C LEU A 28 -12.21 -2.55 -2.30
N PRO A 29 -11.24 -3.07 -1.53
CA PRO A 29 -10.91 -2.52 -0.22
C PRO A 29 -10.45 -1.05 -0.28
N ALA A 30 -9.53 -0.72 -1.20
CA ALA A 30 -9.06 0.65 -1.39
C ALA A 30 -10.18 1.60 -1.84
N LEU A 31 -11.02 1.15 -2.78
CA LEU A 31 -12.20 1.90 -3.21
C LEU A 31 -13.19 2.16 -2.08
N ARG A 32 -13.41 1.18 -1.21
CA ARG A 32 -14.27 1.35 -0.02
C ARG A 32 -13.67 2.35 0.95
N ALA A 33 -12.35 2.34 1.14
CA ALA A 33 -11.67 3.32 1.99
C ALA A 33 -11.78 4.75 1.43
N GLU A 34 -11.56 4.92 0.12
CA GLU A 34 -11.75 6.21 -0.56
C GLU A 34 -13.19 6.73 -0.43
N LEU A 35 -14.18 5.85 -0.62
CA LEU A 35 -15.59 6.20 -0.46
C LEU A 35 -15.95 6.54 0.99
N ASP A 36 -15.46 5.76 1.96
CA ASP A 36 -15.70 6.03 3.38
C ASP A 36 -15.12 7.40 3.79
N ALA A 37 -13.91 7.72 3.31
CA ALA A 37 -13.26 9.00 3.57
C ALA A 37 -14.01 10.16 2.91
N ALA A 38 -14.43 10.00 1.65
CA ALA A 38 -15.23 11.00 0.94
C ALA A 38 -16.58 11.25 1.63
N GLU A 39 -17.26 10.19 2.07
CA GLU A 39 -18.53 10.32 2.79
C GLU A 39 -18.35 11.05 4.13
N ALA A 40 -17.32 10.70 4.91
CA ALA A 40 -17.02 11.39 6.16
C ALA A 40 -16.72 12.88 5.94
N ALA A 41 -15.90 13.20 4.94
CA ALA A 41 -15.55 14.58 4.60
C ALA A 41 -16.77 15.39 4.14
N LEU A 42 -17.68 14.80 3.36
CA LEU A 42 -18.92 15.47 2.95
C LEU A 42 -19.87 15.70 4.12
N ILE A 43 -19.97 14.75 5.06
CA ILE A 43 -20.77 14.95 6.29
C ILE A 43 -20.17 16.08 7.13
N GLU A 44 -18.86 16.12 7.30
CA GLU A 44 -18.16 17.16 8.06
C GLU A 44 -18.32 18.53 7.38
N ALA A 45 -18.12 18.62 6.06
CA ALA A 45 -18.37 19.85 5.30
C ALA A 45 -19.82 20.33 5.42
N ALA A 46 -20.81 19.41 5.40
CA ALA A 46 -22.20 19.77 5.61
C ALA A 46 -22.44 20.30 7.05
N ARG A 47 -21.80 19.72 8.06
CA ARG A 47 -21.87 20.19 9.45
C ARG A 47 -21.25 21.58 9.60
N ASP A 48 -20.10 21.82 8.99
CA ASP A 48 -19.42 23.11 8.99
C ASP A 48 -20.25 24.18 8.25
N GLY A 49 -20.97 23.78 7.20
CA GLY A 49 -21.98 24.60 6.53
C GLY A 49 -23.29 24.81 7.30
N GLY A 50 -23.38 24.32 8.55
CA GLY A 50 -24.54 24.53 9.44
C GLY A 50 -25.67 23.51 9.29
N ALA A 51 -25.52 22.46 8.47
CA ALA A 51 -26.57 21.45 8.31
C ALA A 51 -26.79 20.66 9.61
N GLY A 52 -28.05 20.55 10.03
CA GLY A 52 -28.44 19.71 11.15
C GLY A 52 -28.36 18.21 10.81
N TRP A 53 -28.17 17.39 11.84
CA TRP A 53 -28.09 15.94 11.70
C TRP A 53 -29.34 15.28 11.09
N SER A 54 -30.52 15.88 11.23
CA SER A 54 -31.75 15.40 10.57
C SER A 54 -31.70 15.58 9.05
N ALA A 55 -31.18 16.71 8.56
CA ALA A 55 -31.00 16.97 7.13
C ALA A 55 -29.95 16.03 6.52
N ILE A 56 -28.85 15.82 7.25
CA ILE A 56 -27.80 14.85 6.87
C ILE A 56 -28.36 13.44 6.81
N ALA A 57 -29.12 13.00 7.83
CA ALA A 57 -29.74 11.68 7.83
C ALA A 57 -30.68 11.49 6.63
N SER A 58 -31.50 12.50 6.30
CA SER A 58 -32.38 12.48 5.12
C SER A 58 -31.59 12.34 3.83
N ALA A 59 -30.52 13.10 3.64
CA ALA A 59 -29.66 13.03 2.45
C ALA A 59 -28.96 11.66 2.31
N LEU A 60 -28.67 10.99 3.43
CA LEU A 60 -28.10 9.64 3.47
C LEU A 60 -29.16 8.53 3.37
N GLY A 61 -30.45 8.85 3.27
CA GLY A 61 -31.55 7.87 3.25
C GLY A 61 -31.78 7.17 4.59
N LEU A 62 -31.39 7.79 5.70
CA LEU A 62 -31.50 7.25 7.06
C LEU A 62 -32.74 7.78 7.78
N SER A 63 -33.34 6.93 8.63
CA SER A 63 -34.62 7.20 9.27
C SER A 63 -34.57 8.16 10.47
N SER A 64 -33.38 8.52 10.97
CA SER A 64 -33.27 9.38 12.15
C SER A 64 -31.94 10.14 12.25
N ARG A 65 -31.97 11.23 13.02
CA ARG A 65 -30.80 12.02 13.43
C ARG A 65 -29.68 11.13 13.98
N GLN A 66 -30.06 10.23 14.91
CA GLN A 66 -29.13 9.35 15.59
C GLN A 66 -28.49 8.35 14.62
N ALA A 67 -29.21 7.90 13.59
CA ALA A 67 -28.63 7.06 12.54
C ALA A 67 -27.54 7.81 11.75
N GLY A 68 -27.74 9.10 11.45
CA GLY A 68 -26.72 9.94 10.82
C GLY A 68 -25.45 10.09 11.68
N GLU A 69 -25.61 10.35 12.99
CA GLU A 69 -24.48 10.43 13.91
C GLU A 69 -23.71 9.11 14.03
N GLN A 70 -24.44 7.99 14.13
CA GLN A 70 -23.85 6.66 14.17
C GLN A 70 -23.12 6.33 12.87
N ARG A 71 -23.61 6.80 11.72
CA ARG A 71 -22.95 6.61 10.42
C ARG A 71 -21.57 7.26 10.43
N LEU A 72 -21.46 8.55 10.82
CA LEU A 72 -20.17 9.22 10.93
C LEU A 72 -19.24 8.52 11.93
N ALA A 73 -19.75 8.11 13.09
CA ALA A 73 -18.96 7.39 14.09
C ALA A 73 -18.41 6.05 13.56
N ARG A 74 -19.19 5.32 12.74
CA ARG A 74 -18.74 4.07 12.08
C ARG A 74 -17.70 4.34 11.01
N LEU A 75 -17.89 5.39 10.19
CA LEU A 75 -16.92 5.80 9.16
C LEU A 75 -15.56 6.13 9.79
N ARG A 76 -15.54 6.95 10.85
CA ARG A 76 -14.30 7.29 11.57
C ARG A 76 -13.54 6.05 12.07
N ARG A 77 -14.25 5.06 12.63
CA ARG A 77 -13.62 3.79 13.05
C ARG A 77 -13.05 3.00 11.88
N ARG A 78 -13.75 2.94 10.75
CA ARG A 78 -13.27 2.24 9.54
C ARG A 78 -12.07 2.92 8.91
N ILE A 79 -12.07 4.26 8.86
CA ILE A 79 -10.93 5.06 8.38
C ILE A 79 -9.71 4.82 9.28
N ALA A 80 -9.86 4.90 10.60
CA ALA A 80 -8.78 4.63 11.54
C ALA A 80 -8.22 3.21 11.42
N ALA A 81 -9.07 2.20 11.23
CA ALA A 81 -8.62 0.82 11.02
C ALA A 81 -7.88 0.65 9.67
N CYS A 82 -8.32 1.34 8.62
CA CYS A 82 -7.62 1.34 7.33
C CYS A 82 -6.26 2.03 7.43
N GLN A 83 -6.17 3.16 8.12
CA GLN A 83 -4.90 3.85 8.41
C GLN A 83 -3.96 2.91 9.15
N HIS A 84 -4.44 2.25 10.21
CA HIS A 84 -3.65 1.27 10.96
C HIS A 84 -3.15 0.08 10.12
N SER A 85 -3.94 -0.40 9.14
CA SER A 85 -3.51 -1.47 8.23
C SER A 85 -2.43 -1.03 7.24
N VAL A 86 -2.41 0.26 6.89
CA VAL A 86 -1.35 0.87 6.08
C VAL A 86 -0.11 1.15 6.96
N ASP A 87 -0.32 1.49 8.23
CA ASP A 87 0.70 1.67 9.28
C ASP A 87 1.15 0.32 9.91
N THR A 88 0.88 -0.82 9.28
CA THR A 88 1.32 -2.16 9.73
C THR A 88 2.73 -2.46 9.17
N PRO A 89 3.58 -3.30 9.80
CA PRO A 89 4.92 -3.67 9.32
C PRO A 89 5.05 -4.11 7.84
N LEU A 90 3.96 -4.51 7.19
CA LEU A 90 3.93 -4.76 5.74
C LEU A 90 4.02 -3.46 4.91
N GLY A 91 3.36 -2.38 5.34
CA GLY A 91 3.42 -1.07 4.71
C GLY A 91 4.82 -0.46 4.79
N ASP A 92 5.43 -0.49 5.98
CA ASP A 92 6.81 -0.07 6.19
C ASP A 92 7.79 -0.87 5.32
N LEU A 93 7.54 -2.17 5.13
CA LEU A 93 8.35 -3.02 4.26
C LEU A 93 8.20 -2.66 2.78
N VAL A 94 6.98 -2.41 2.31
CA VAL A 94 6.73 -1.97 0.92
C VAL A 94 7.39 -0.62 0.64
N GLU A 95 7.32 0.32 1.58
CA GLU A 95 7.98 1.62 1.47
C GLU A 95 9.51 1.45 1.44
N ALA A 96 10.06 0.62 2.32
CA ALA A 96 11.50 0.38 2.38
C ALA A 96 12.05 -0.32 1.12
N VAL A 97 11.29 -1.25 0.53
CA VAL A 97 11.61 -1.88 -0.77
C VAL A 97 11.64 -0.82 -1.89
N SER A 98 10.65 0.07 -1.91
CA SER A 98 10.57 1.13 -2.93
C SER A 98 11.73 2.13 -2.80
N ALA A 99 12.07 2.53 -1.57
CA ALA A 99 13.19 3.42 -1.29
C ALA A 99 14.54 2.78 -1.66
N ALA A 100 14.71 1.48 -1.39
CA ALA A 100 15.87 0.70 -1.80
C ALA A 100 16.01 0.64 -3.33
N GLY A 101 14.93 0.34 -4.05
CA GLY A 101 14.91 0.33 -5.51
C GLY A 101 15.26 1.69 -6.12
N ALA A 102 14.70 2.78 -5.57
CA ALA A 102 14.97 4.13 -6.04
C ALA A 102 16.44 4.56 -5.82
N ALA A 103 17.02 4.26 -4.66
CA ALA A 103 18.41 4.58 -4.36
C ALA A 103 19.38 3.83 -5.29
N ILE A 104 19.05 2.59 -5.65
CA ILE A 104 19.81 1.79 -6.61
C ILE A 104 19.66 2.33 -8.03
N ALA A 105 18.44 2.67 -8.45
CA ALA A 105 18.17 3.22 -9.77
C ALA A 105 18.90 4.56 -10.00
N ALA A 106 19.10 5.34 -8.94
CA ALA A 106 19.84 6.60 -8.97
C ALA A 106 21.36 6.45 -9.12
N ASP A 107 21.91 5.23 -9.02
CA ASP A 107 23.33 4.95 -9.21
C ASP A 107 23.58 4.20 -10.54
N PRO A 108 24.08 4.91 -11.57
CA PRO A 108 24.35 4.30 -12.88
C PRO A 108 25.42 3.21 -12.84
N GLY A 109 26.34 3.24 -11.86
CA GLY A 109 27.42 2.26 -11.71
C GLY A 109 27.09 1.11 -10.77
N TRP A 110 25.85 1.03 -10.27
CA TRP A 110 25.47 0.05 -9.24
C TRP A 110 25.77 -1.40 -9.65
N ASP A 111 25.49 -1.78 -10.88
CA ASP A 111 25.63 -3.17 -11.35
C ASP A 111 27.10 -3.63 -11.35
N ASP A 112 28.04 -2.69 -11.50
CA ASP A 112 29.48 -2.97 -11.52
C ASP A 112 30.10 -3.04 -10.11
N ARG A 113 29.36 -2.67 -9.06
CA ARG A 113 29.88 -2.62 -7.68
C ARG A 113 29.99 -3.99 -7.03
N HIS A 114 29.19 -4.96 -7.47
CA HIS A 114 29.15 -6.29 -6.88
C HIS A 114 28.51 -7.32 -7.82
N PRO A 115 28.98 -8.58 -7.82
CA PRO A 115 28.40 -9.64 -8.64
C PRO A 115 26.89 -9.84 -8.45
N ALA A 116 26.37 -9.59 -7.24
CA ALA A 116 24.93 -9.71 -6.93
C ALA A 116 24.12 -8.42 -7.18
N ALA A 117 24.75 -7.31 -7.56
CA ALA A 117 24.09 -6.00 -7.62
C ALA A 117 22.94 -5.94 -8.63
N ALA A 118 23.12 -6.55 -9.81
CA ALA A 118 22.08 -6.66 -10.83
C ALA A 118 20.89 -7.50 -10.34
N LEU A 119 21.16 -8.58 -9.59
CA LEU A 119 20.11 -9.45 -9.03
C LEU A 119 19.31 -8.72 -7.95
N VAL A 120 19.99 -7.99 -7.05
CA VAL A 120 19.33 -7.16 -6.02
C VAL A 120 18.44 -6.10 -6.67
N ARG A 121 18.91 -5.42 -7.72
CA ARG A 121 18.10 -4.44 -8.49
C ARG A 121 16.86 -5.12 -9.07
N GLN A 122 17.01 -6.28 -9.71
CA GLN A 122 15.92 -7.01 -10.32
C GLN A 122 14.88 -7.46 -9.29
N CYS A 123 15.31 -8.08 -8.18
CA CYS A 123 14.43 -8.55 -7.11
C CYS A 123 13.68 -7.40 -6.44
N LEU A 124 14.35 -6.27 -6.17
CA LEU A 124 13.68 -5.07 -5.65
C LEU A 124 12.69 -4.46 -6.65
N GLY A 125 13.00 -4.50 -7.94
CA GLY A 125 12.07 -4.08 -8.99
C GLY A 125 10.81 -4.94 -9.07
N ILE A 126 10.94 -6.26 -8.93
CA ILE A 126 9.81 -7.20 -8.87
C ILE A 126 9.01 -6.95 -7.58
N ALA A 127 9.68 -6.84 -6.44
CA ALA A 127 9.06 -6.62 -5.14
C ALA A 127 8.28 -5.30 -5.08
N ALA A 128 8.81 -4.21 -5.66
CA ALA A 128 8.13 -2.92 -5.76
C ALA A 128 6.92 -2.94 -6.71
N GLY A 129 6.86 -3.91 -7.63
CA GLY A 129 5.72 -4.12 -8.53
C GLY A 129 4.57 -4.94 -7.91
N LEU A 130 4.79 -5.56 -6.75
CA LEU A 130 3.75 -6.30 -6.03
C LEU A 130 2.75 -5.35 -5.39
N ARG A 131 1.47 -5.66 -5.51
CA ARG A 131 0.37 -4.88 -4.93
C ARG A 131 0.14 -5.32 -3.49
N VAL A 132 -0.42 -4.41 -2.68
CA VAL A 132 -0.95 -4.74 -1.33
C VAL A 132 -1.99 -5.88 -1.38
N SER A 133 -2.62 -6.08 -2.54
CA SER A 133 -3.57 -7.16 -2.81
C SER A 133 -2.91 -8.54 -3.05
N ASP A 134 -1.61 -8.59 -3.35
CA ASP A 134 -0.91 -9.83 -3.67
C ASP A 134 -0.58 -10.63 -2.39
N PRO A 135 -0.50 -11.98 -2.47
CA PRO A 135 -0.12 -12.78 -1.32
C PRO A 135 1.23 -12.35 -0.76
N PRO A 136 1.34 -12.03 0.55
CA PRO A 136 2.55 -11.42 1.12
C PRO A 136 3.79 -12.33 1.05
N GLY A 137 3.60 -13.65 0.85
CA GLY A 137 4.69 -14.61 0.71
C GLY A 137 5.64 -14.32 -0.46
N GLY A 138 5.15 -13.76 -1.56
CA GLY A 138 6.00 -13.38 -2.70
C GLY A 138 6.95 -12.22 -2.36
N LEU A 139 6.42 -11.21 -1.67
CA LEU A 139 7.21 -10.06 -1.19
C LEU A 139 8.25 -10.52 -0.17
N TYR A 140 7.85 -11.33 0.81
CA TYR A 140 8.74 -11.80 1.87
C TYR A 140 9.87 -12.69 1.32
N SER A 141 9.61 -13.54 0.32
CA SER A 141 10.65 -14.34 -0.34
C SER A 141 11.67 -13.44 -1.04
N LEU A 142 11.21 -12.51 -1.89
CA LEU A 142 12.10 -11.62 -2.63
C LEU A 142 12.93 -10.72 -1.71
N VAL A 143 12.33 -10.22 -0.63
CA VAL A 143 13.05 -9.44 0.39
C VAL A 143 14.08 -10.32 1.10
N SER A 144 13.74 -11.56 1.46
CA SER A 144 14.68 -12.50 2.08
C SER A 144 15.88 -12.80 1.17
N ASP A 145 15.62 -13.04 -0.12
CA ASP A 145 16.64 -13.28 -1.15
C ASP A 145 17.57 -12.07 -1.31
N VAL A 146 17.01 -10.87 -1.43
CA VAL A 146 17.78 -9.61 -1.45
C VAL A 146 18.65 -9.47 -0.20
N LEU A 147 18.09 -9.70 0.99
CA LEU A 147 18.86 -9.59 2.23
C LEU A 147 19.99 -10.62 2.31
N ASN A 148 19.80 -11.81 1.73
CA ASN A 148 20.84 -12.83 1.63
C ASN A 148 21.97 -12.43 0.67
N ASP A 149 21.62 -11.92 -0.51
CA ASP A 149 22.59 -11.45 -1.50
C ASP A 149 23.44 -10.27 -0.96
N LEU A 150 22.87 -9.47 -0.07
CA LEU A 150 23.56 -8.36 0.59
C LEU A 150 24.51 -8.79 1.72
N ARG A 151 24.42 -10.02 2.28
CA ARG A 151 25.20 -10.41 3.49
C ARG A 151 26.72 -10.40 3.28
N GLY A 152 27.20 -10.60 2.05
CA GLY A 152 28.62 -10.61 1.71
C GLY A 152 29.19 -9.26 1.30
N TRP A 153 28.35 -8.21 1.28
CA TRP A 153 28.71 -6.93 0.70
C TRP A 153 29.21 -5.96 1.76
N ASP A 154 30.38 -5.37 1.54
CA ASP A 154 30.92 -4.35 2.43
C ASP A 154 30.16 -3.02 2.26
N GLU A 155 29.26 -2.74 3.20
CA GLU A 155 28.44 -1.52 3.23
C GLU A 155 29.22 -0.21 3.35
N ALA A 156 30.48 -0.28 3.80
CA ALA A 156 31.34 0.90 3.85
C ALA A 156 31.68 1.43 2.44
N THR A 157 31.57 0.57 1.42
CA THR A 157 31.84 0.92 0.02
C THR A 157 30.65 1.55 -0.70
N LEU A 158 29.45 1.50 -0.10
CA LEU A 158 28.23 2.04 -0.68
C LEU A 158 28.14 3.56 -0.47
N PRO A 159 27.55 4.32 -1.41
CA PRO A 159 27.22 5.72 -1.15
C PRO A 159 26.11 5.84 -0.10
N ASP A 160 26.07 7.01 0.57
CA ASP A 160 25.26 7.20 1.79
C ASP A 160 23.76 6.96 1.58
N ALA A 161 23.23 7.32 0.41
CA ALA A 161 21.83 7.13 0.07
C ALA A 161 21.45 5.65 0.02
N GLN A 162 22.28 4.81 -0.61
CA GLN A 162 22.08 3.38 -0.74
C GLN A 162 22.24 2.70 0.62
N ARG A 163 23.26 3.08 1.40
CA ARG A 163 23.46 2.55 2.76
C ARG A 163 22.26 2.84 3.66
N ALA A 164 21.75 4.08 3.64
CA ALA A 164 20.57 4.46 4.41
C ALA A 164 19.31 3.70 3.95
N ALA A 165 19.14 3.47 2.65
CA ALA A 165 18.01 2.72 2.11
C ALA A 165 18.07 1.23 2.50
N MET A 166 19.25 0.58 2.43
CA MET A 166 19.42 -0.81 2.87
C MET A 166 19.21 -0.98 4.37
N ALA A 167 19.64 0.00 5.18
CA ALA A 167 19.40 -0.01 6.63
C ALA A 167 17.89 0.04 6.96
N ARG A 168 17.12 0.86 6.24
CA ARG A 168 15.65 0.92 6.37
C ARG A 168 14.99 -0.40 5.96
N LEU A 169 15.39 -0.97 4.81
CA LEU A 169 14.88 -2.27 4.34
C LEU A 169 15.08 -3.37 5.38
N ARG A 170 16.26 -3.43 6.01
CA ARG A 170 16.55 -4.39 7.07
C ARG A 170 15.72 -4.18 8.33
N SER A 171 15.43 -2.94 8.72
CA SER A 171 14.57 -2.68 9.88
C SER A 171 13.14 -3.11 9.62
N ALA A 172 12.57 -2.68 8.51
CA ALA A 172 11.21 -3.03 8.13
C ALA A 172 11.03 -4.56 7.95
N ALA A 173 12.02 -5.25 7.37
CA ALA A 173 12.01 -6.71 7.26
C ALA A 173 12.01 -7.42 8.62
N ARG A 174 12.78 -6.93 9.60
CA ARG A 174 12.75 -7.49 10.98
C ARG A 174 11.41 -7.27 11.65
N GLU A 175 10.83 -6.09 11.49
CA GLU A 175 9.54 -5.71 12.07
C GLU A 175 8.38 -6.50 11.43
N ALA A 176 8.49 -6.82 10.13
CA ALA A 176 7.57 -7.71 9.41
C ALA A 176 7.80 -9.22 9.69
N GLY A 177 8.83 -9.58 10.45
CA GLY A 177 9.13 -10.97 10.78
C GLY A 177 9.74 -11.78 9.62
N VAL A 178 10.25 -11.12 8.57
CA VAL A 178 10.96 -11.75 7.47
C VAL A 178 12.31 -12.26 7.99
N ARG A 179 12.51 -13.58 8.00
CA ARG A 179 13.80 -14.17 8.33
C ARG A 179 14.63 -14.37 7.07
N PRO A 180 15.91 -13.97 7.10
CA PRO A 180 16.80 -14.25 5.98
C PRO A 180 17.10 -15.76 5.99
N GLY A 181 16.97 -16.40 4.83
CA GLY A 181 17.14 -17.85 4.64
C GLY A 181 18.53 -18.35 5.03
#